data_AF-C4L3C3-F1
#
_entry.id   AF-C4L3C3-F1
#
_cell.length_a   1.000
_cell.length_b   1.000
_cell.length_c   1.000
_cell.angle_alpha   90.00
_cell.angle_beta   90.00
_cell.angle_gamma   90.00
#
_symmetry.space_group_name_H-M   'P 1'
#
loop_
_entity.id
_entity.type
_entity.pdbx_description
1 polymer ?
#
loop_
_entity_poly.entity_id
_entity_poly.type
_entity_poly.pdbx_seq_one_letter_code
_entity_poly.pdbx_strand_id
1 'polypeptide(L)' 'MTKAEQPESIYETIRERAALMNRLHQQEQGTSIRIHDIAIELHCTDELILESLEFAA' A
#
# COMPACT_ATOMS: atom_id res chain seq x y z
N MET A 1 -16.67 -12.68 -22.98
CA MET A 1 -16.02 -11.35 -22.96
C MET A 1 -15.15 -11.28 -21.72
N THR A 2 -13.87 -11.60 -21.83
CA THR A 2 -12.91 -11.55 -20.73
C THR A 2 -12.01 -10.34 -20.93
N LYS A 3 -12.40 -9.21 -20.34
CA LYS A 3 -11.52 -8.06 -20.18
C LYS A 3 -10.99 -8.12 -18.74
N ALA A 4 -9.88 -8.82 -18.55
CA ALA A 4 -9.14 -8.82 -17.30
C ALA A 4 -8.38 -7.49 -17.18
N GLU A 5 -9.06 -6.43 -16.74
CA GLU A 5 -8.51 -5.08 -16.56
C GLU A 5 -8.18 -4.76 -15.10
N GLN A 6 -7.71 -5.71 -14.28
CA GLN A 6 -7.59 -5.48 -12.82
C GLN A 6 -6.26 -5.88 -12.13
N PRO A 7 -5.07 -5.89 -12.77
CA PRO A 7 -3.82 -5.88 -12.01
C PRO A 7 -3.43 -4.45 -11.55
N GLU A 8 -3.57 -3.41 -12.38
CA GLU A 8 -3.18 -2.04 -12.01
C GLU A 8 -3.98 -1.48 -10.81
N SER A 9 -5.27 -1.86 -10.70
CA SER A 9 -6.19 -1.41 -9.66
C SER A 9 -5.74 -1.75 -8.23
N ILE A 10 -5.21 -2.96 -8.00
CA ILE A 10 -4.90 -3.39 -6.64
C ILE A 10 -3.59 -2.79 -6.13
N TYR A 11 -2.53 -2.76 -6.95
CA TYR A 11 -1.26 -2.14 -6.58
C TYR A 11 -1.42 -0.63 -6.38
N GLU A 12 -2.21 0.04 -7.23
CA GLU A 12 -2.52 1.46 -7.07
C GLU A 12 -3.31 1.72 -5.78
N THR A 13 -4.35 0.94 -5.52
CA THR A 13 -5.16 1.07 -4.29
C THR A 13 -4.30 0.86 -3.04
N ILE A 14 -3.45 -0.16 -3.04
CA ILE A 14 -2.56 -0.44 -1.91
C ILE A 14 -1.58 0.71 -1.71
N ARG A 15 -0.96 1.22 -2.78
CA ARG A 15 -0.04 2.34 -2.73
C ARG A 15 -0.70 3.60 -2.14
N GLU A 16 -1.89 3.95 -2.63
CA GLU A 16 -2.62 5.13 -2.15
C GLU A 16 -2.97 5.01 -0.66
N ARG A 17 -3.46 3.84 -0.24
CA ARG A 17 -3.80 3.59 1.17
C ARG A 17 -2.55 3.56 2.05
N ALA A 18 -1.48 2.91 1.62
CA ALA A 18 -0.19 2.89 2.33
C ALA A 18 0.38 4.31 2.49
N ALA A 19 0.33 5.14 1.45
CA ALA A 19 0.77 6.53 1.50
C ALA A 19 -0.09 7.39 2.43
N LEU A 20 -1.42 7.17 2.46
CA LEU A 20 -2.30 7.84 3.40
C LEU A 20 -1.97 7.44 4.85
N MET A 21 -1.85 6.14 5.12
CA MET A 21 -1.51 5.62 6.45
C MET A 21 -0.16 6.17 6.93
N ASN A 22 0.86 6.19 6.06
CA ASN A 22 2.16 6.75 6.42
C ASN A 22 2.07 8.24 6.73
N ARG A 23 1.31 9.03 5.95
CA ARG A 23 1.12 10.46 6.23
C ARG A 23 0.43 10.70 7.57
N LEU A 24 -0.61 9.94 7.89
CA LEU A 24 -1.31 10.05 9.18
C LEU A 24 -0.39 9.66 10.33
N HIS A 25 0.32 8.54 10.21
CA HIS A 25 1.27 8.09 11.22
C HIS A 25 2.41 9.10 11.44
N GLN A 26 2.91 9.73 10.37
CA GLN A 26 3.90 10.81 10.48
C GLN A 26 3.35 12.05 11.20
N GLN A 27 2.08 12.40 10.97
CA GLN A 27 1.45 13.52 11.67
C GLN A 27 1.24 13.23 13.16
N GLU A 28 0.93 11.99 13.53
CA GLU A 28 0.63 11.60 14.91
C GLU A 28 1.88 11.24 15.73
N GLN A 29 2.82 10.51 15.13
CA GLN A 29 3.97 9.91 15.81
C GLN A 29 5.31 10.53 15.41
N GLY A 30 5.35 11.35 14.35
CA GLY A 30 6.58 11.95 13.82
C GLY A 30 7.52 10.94 13.13
N THR A 31 7.08 9.69 12.96
CA THR A 31 7.85 8.60 12.34
C THR A 31 7.14 8.03 11.13
N SER A 32 7.85 7.27 10.30
CA SER A 32 7.21 6.51 9.21
C SER A 32 6.59 5.22 9.75
N ILE A 33 5.44 4.85 9.22
CA ILE A 33 4.76 3.60 9.60
C ILE A 33 5.56 2.39 9.09
N ARG A 34 5.53 1.28 9.83
CA ARG A 34 6.18 0.04 9.38
C ARG A 34 5.33 -0.62 8.29
N ILE A 35 6.01 -1.20 7.29
CA ILE A 35 5.35 -1.93 6.19
C ILE A 35 4.46 -3.04 6.72
N HIS A 36 4.93 -3.78 7.72
CA HIS A 36 4.16 -4.83 8.36
C HIS A 36 2.84 -4.34 8.98
N ASP A 37 2.84 -3.15 9.59
CA ASP A 37 1.63 -2.58 10.18
C ASP A 37 0.63 -2.16 9.08
N ILE A 38 1.13 -1.68 7.93
CA ILE A 38 0.29 -1.44 6.75
C ILE A 38 -0.30 -2.76 6.22
N ALA A 39 0.52 -3.81 6.11
CA ALA A 39 0.11 -5.10 5.58
C ALA A 39 -1.01 -5.74 6.42
N ILE A 40 -0.90 -5.66 7.75
CA ILE A 40 -1.94 -6.10 8.70
C ILE A 40 -3.26 -5.36 8.45
N GLU A 41 -3.22 -4.02 8.40
CA GLU A 41 -4.41 -3.18 8.22
C GLU A 41 -5.08 -3.37 6.86
N LEU A 42 -4.28 -3.55 5.80
CA LEU A 42 -4.76 -3.77 4.44
C LEU A 42 -5.09 -5.24 4.15
N HIS A 43 -4.95 -6.13 5.14
CA HIS A 43 -5.19 -7.57 5.01
C HIS A 43 -4.43 -8.21 3.84
N CYS A 44 -3.16 -7.85 3.70
CA CYS A 44 -2.28 -8.37 2.65
C CYS A 44 -0.90 -8.71 3.22
N THR A 45 0.04 -9.09 2.35
CA THR A 45 1.40 -9.44 2.76
C THR A 45 2.34 -8.25 2.63
N ASP A 46 3.43 -8.26 3.39
CA ASP A 46 4.50 -7.27 3.31
C ASP A 46 5.06 -7.19 1.88
N GLU A 47 5.18 -8.32 1.18
CA GLU A 47 5.65 -8.38 -0.21
C GLU A 47 4.71 -7.62 -1.15
N LEU A 48 3.38 -7.78 -1.00
CA LEU A 48 2.42 -7.08 -1.85
C LEU A 48 2.48 -5.56 -1.63
N ILE A 49 2.73 -5.10 -0.39
CA ILE A 49 2.97 -3.68 -0.12
C ILE A 49 4.24 -3.20 -0.85
N LEU A 50 5.34 -3.94 -0.72
CA LEU A 50 6.63 -3.59 -1.35
C LEU A 50 6.50 -3.51 -2.87
N GLU A 51 5.92 -4.53 -3.50
CA GLU A 51 5.66 -4.56 -4.95
C GLU A 51 4.80 -3.37 -5.40
N SER A 52 3.78 -3.01 -4.60
CA SER A 52 2.90 -1.85 -4.88
C SER A 52 3.63 -0.51 -4.82
N LEU A 53 4.64 -0.39 -3.96
CA LEU A 53 5.45 0.82 -3.83
C LEU A 53 6.52 0.91 -4.93
N GLU A 54 7.08 -0.22 -5.35
CA GLU A 54 8.09 -0.30 -6.42
C GLU A 54 7.53 -0.05 -7.82
N PHE A 55 6.27 -0.47 -8.09
CA PHE A 55 5.63 -0.29 -9.41
C PHE A 55 5.50 1.19 -9.86
N ALA A 56 5.67 2.14 -8.93
CA ALA A 56 5.54 3.58 -9.21
C ALA A 56 6.87 4.31 -9.46
N ALA A 57 8.02 3.63 -9.30
CA ALA A 57 9.37 4.19 -9.42
C ALA A 57 9.96 3.98 -10.83
#